data_AF-A0A3D5MHK8-F1
#
_entry.id   AF-A0A3D5MHK8-F1
#
_cell.length_a   1.000
_cell.length_b   1.000
_cell.length_c   1.000
_cell.angle_alpha   90.00
_cell.angle_beta   90.00
_cell.angle_gamma   90.00
#
_symmetry.space_group_name_H-M   'P 1'
#
loop_
_entity.id
_entity.type
_entity.pdbx_description
1 polymer ?
#
loop_
_entity_poly.entity_id
_entity_poly.type
_entity_poly.pdbx_seq_one_letter_code
_entity_poly.pdbx_strand_id
1 'polypeptide(L)'
;MRTGLCTLISAALLLGAPAAAFADVFLTRQFDLRLEVPVICNITFESDIAETANGAWRLGSTRELCNNSRGYAVSATYEPGTLVGAVVSIDGGRTVLDGSGRAVVYASRSAGNVRREVVIAPGAAGFDTEQLLFSIEAA
;
A
#
# COMPACT_ATOMS: atom_id res chain seq x y z
N MET A 1 62.52 75.77 -34.61
CA MET A 1 61.99 76.54 -33.47
C MET A 1 60.73 77.28 -33.88
N ARG A 2 59.57 76.86 -33.37
CA ARG A 2 58.23 77.52 -33.30
C ARG A 2 57.27 76.45 -32.74
N THR A 3 57.11 76.29 -31.42
CA THR A 3 56.15 76.95 -30.49
C THR A 3 54.68 76.92 -30.91
N GLY A 4 53.81 76.47 -29.97
CA GLY A 4 52.36 76.69 -29.90
C GLY A 4 51.53 75.46 -30.29
N LEU A 5 51.11 74.56 -29.39
CA LEU A 5 50.25 74.68 -28.18
C LEU A 5 48.74 74.87 -28.51
N CYS A 6 47.95 74.04 -27.83
CA CYS A 6 46.59 74.27 -27.29
C CYS A 6 45.36 73.75 -28.07
N THR A 7 44.83 72.62 -27.55
CA THR A 7 43.41 72.31 -27.22
C THR A 7 42.37 72.36 -28.36
N LEU A 8 41.53 71.34 -28.53
CA LEU A 8 40.39 71.06 -27.66
C LEU A 8 40.04 69.55 -27.67
N ILE A 9 40.07 68.93 -26.49
CA ILE A 9 39.44 67.61 -26.25
C ILE A 9 38.00 67.90 -25.82
N SER A 10 37.04 67.63 -26.68
CA SER A 10 35.62 67.65 -26.33
C SER A 10 35.30 66.43 -25.46
N ALA A 11 35.33 66.61 -24.14
CA ALA A 11 34.78 65.64 -23.20
C ALA A 11 33.24 65.78 -23.18
N ALA A 12 32.55 65.00 -24.01
CA ALA A 12 31.10 64.83 -23.89
C ALA A 12 30.81 63.98 -22.64
N LEU A 13 30.41 64.63 -21.55
CA LEU A 13 29.86 63.98 -20.36
C LEU A 13 28.49 63.38 -20.73
N LEU A 14 28.49 62.10 -21.12
CA LEU A 14 27.30 61.27 -21.10
C LEU A 14 26.91 61.06 -19.63
N LEU A 15 25.91 61.80 -19.17
CA LEU A 15 25.20 61.52 -17.92
C LEU A 15 24.46 60.20 -18.09
N GLY A 16 25.16 59.08 -17.85
CA GLY A 16 24.53 57.78 -17.68
C GLY A 16 23.67 57.82 -16.42
N ALA A 17 22.35 57.89 -16.59
CA ALA A 17 21.44 57.70 -15.47
C ALA A 17 21.71 56.31 -14.86
N PRO A 18 21.81 56.18 -13.52
CA PRO A 18 21.90 54.87 -12.92
C PRO A 18 20.61 54.12 -13.26
N ALA A 19 20.70 53.08 -14.09
CA ALA A 19 19.64 52.11 -14.20
C ALA A 19 19.53 51.47 -12.80
N ALA A 20 18.44 51.77 -12.10
CA ALA A 20 18.12 51.08 -10.87
C ALA A 20 17.91 49.60 -11.23
N ALA A 21 18.91 48.78 -10.95
CA ALA A 21 18.77 47.34 -11.00
C ALA A 21 17.86 46.95 -9.83
N PHE A 22 16.59 46.69 -10.13
CA PHE A 22 15.71 46.05 -9.17
C PHE A 22 16.23 44.62 -9.00
N ALA A 23 17.01 44.38 -7.96
CA ALA A 23 17.25 43.03 -7.49
C ALA A 23 15.89 42.47 -7.07
N ASP A 24 15.31 41.62 -7.91
CA ASP A 24 14.12 40.87 -7.56
C ASP A 24 14.51 39.96 -6.39
N VAL A 25 14.20 40.40 -5.17
CA VAL A 25 14.42 39.61 -3.96
C VAL A 25 13.37 38.52 -4.00
N PHE A 26 13.67 37.45 -4.73
CA PHE A 26 12.95 36.20 -4.64
C PHE A 26 13.22 35.65 -3.23
N LEU A 27 12.43 36.10 -2.26
CA LEU A 27 12.32 35.47 -0.95
C LEU A 27 11.84 34.05 -1.21
N THR A 28 12.79 33.13 -1.41
CA THR A 28 12.51 31.72 -1.61
C THR A 28 12.04 31.19 -0.27
N ARG A 29 10.74 31.36 0.02
CA ARG A 29 10.09 30.77 1.19
C ARG A 29 10.01 29.28 0.92
N GLN A 30 10.96 28.53 1.47
CA GLN A 30 10.94 27.08 1.41
C GLN A 30 10.00 26.57 2.50
N PHE A 31 8.97 25.83 2.10
CA PHE A 31 8.12 25.10 3.01
C PHE A 31 8.57 23.64 3.04
N ASP A 32 9.00 23.15 4.20
CA ASP A 32 9.24 21.73 4.40
C ASP A 32 7.90 21.06 4.70
N LEU A 33 7.30 20.46 3.67
CA LEU A 33 6.08 19.68 3.80
C LEU A 33 6.43 18.23 4.14
N ARG A 34 5.92 17.73 5.27
CA ARG A 34 5.99 16.33 5.65
C ARG A 34 4.58 15.74 5.69
N LEU A 35 4.38 14.66 4.94
CA LEU A 35 3.16 13.86 5.00
C LEU A 35 3.51 12.46 5.51
N GLU A 36 2.64 11.91 6.35
CA GLU A 36 2.76 10.54 6.87
C GLU A 36 1.53 9.74 6.41
N VAL A 37 1.77 8.56 5.84
CA VAL A 37 0.71 7.64 5.41
C VAL A 37 0.66 6.49 6.41
N PRO A 38 -0.46 6.30 7.14
CA PRO A 38 -0.58 5.15 8.03
C PRO A 38 -0.63 3.84 7.24
N VAL A 39 -0.21 2.76 7.89
CA VAL A 39 -0.44 1.42 7.35
C VAL A 39 -1.92 1.11 7.44
N ILE A 40 -2.54 0.82 6.29
CA ILE A 40 -3.93 0.44 6.14
C ILE A 40 -3.97 -0.96 5.57
N CYS A 41 -4.56 -1.88 6.32
CA CYS A 41 -4.86 -3.23 5.86
C CYS A 41 -6.34 -3.51 6.11
N ASN A 42 -7.07 -3.87 5.06
CA ASN A 42 -8.50 -4.09 5.07
C ASN A 42 -8.81 -5.36 4.26
N ILE A 43 -9.76 -6.13 4.76
CA ILE A 43 -10.27 -7.31 4.10
C ILE A 43 -11.78 -7.26 4.11
N THR A 44 -12.37 -7.49 2.95
CA THR A 44 -13.80 -7.75 2.82
C THR A 44 -14.01 -9.12 2.20
N PHE A 45 -15.18 -9.69 2.45
CA PHE A 45 -15.56 -10.98 1.90
C PHE A 45 -16.78 -10.82 1.00
N GLU A 46 -16.68 -11.32 -0.22
CA GLU A 46 -17.77 -11.37 -1.19
C GLU A 46 -18.22 -12.83 -1.28
N SER A 47 -19.42 -13.12 -0.77
CA SER A 47 -19.94 -14.48 -0.75
C SER A 47 -20.39 -14.95 -2.13
N ASP A 48 -20.06 -16.19 -2.44
CA ASP A 48 -20.54 -16.89 -3.63
C ASP A 48 -20.42 -18.39 -3.34
N ILE A 49 -21.36 -18.87 -2.53
CA ILE A 49 -21.31 -20.19 -1.92
C ILE A 49 -21.79 -21.23 -2.93
N ALA A 50 -20.93 -22.19 -3.25
CA ALA A 50 -21.27 -23.32 -4.11
C ALA A 50 -20.46 -24.57 -3.73
N GLU A 51 -21.10 -25.73 -3.77
CA GLU A 51 -20.38 -27.01 -3.68
C GLU A 51 -19.55 -27.24 -4.96
N THR A 52 -18.35 -27.78 -4.78
CA THR A 52 -17.44 -28.19 -5.85
C THR A 52 -17.55 -29.69 -6.08
N ALA A 53 -17.11 -30.17 -7.25
CA ALA A 53 -17.23 -31.58 -7.63
C ALA A 53 -16.54 -32.58 -6.66
N ASN A 54 -15.66 -32.11 -5.77
CA ASN A 54 -14.88 -32.94 -4.87
C ASN A 54 -15.37 -32.90 -3.41
N GLY A 55 -16.60 -32.42 -3.15
CA GLY A 55 -17.17 -32.28 -1.80
C GLY A 55 -16.56 -31.13 -0.98
N ALA A 56 -15.70 -30.32 -1.60
CA ALA A 56 -15.29 -29.02 -1.05
C ALA A 56 -16.31 -27.95 -1.42
N TRP A 57 -16.32 -26.84 -0.70
CA TRP A 57 -17.22 -25.72 -0.89
C TRP A 57 -16.42 -24.48 -1.26
N ARG A 58 -16.76 -23.87 -2.38
CA ARG A 58 -16.33 -22.52 -2.72
C ARG A 58 -17.17 -21.57 -1.89
N LEU A 59 -16.54 -20.76 -1.05
CA LEU A 59 -17.23 -19.83 -0.15
C LEU A 59 -17.46 -18.46 -0.81
N GLY A 60 -16.58 -18.09 -1.75
CA GLY A 60 -16.56 -16.78 -2.38
C GLY A 60 -15.13 -16.27 -2.54
N SER A 61 -14.94 -14.97 -2.37
CA SER A 61 -13.61 -14.36 -2.47
C SER A 61 -13.34 -13.30 -1.40
N THR A 62 -12.10 -13.23 -0.94
CA THR A 62 -11.60 -12.09 -0.18
C THR A 62 -11.20 -10.98 -1.14
N ARG A 63 -11.44 -9.73 -0.74
CA ARG A 63 -10.83 -8.55 -1.34
C ARG A 63 -9.91 -7.94 -0.31
N GLU A 64 -8.62 -8.05 -0.56
CA GLU A 64 -7.55 -7.66 0.34
C GLU A 64 -6.92 -6.36 -0.16
N LEU A 65 -6.79 -5.40 0.73
CA LEU A 65 -5.99 -4.19 0.52
C LEU A 65 -5.03 -4.08 1.69
N CYS A 66 -3.73 -4.02 1.45
CA CYS A 66 -2.75 -3.69 2.47
C CYS A 66 -1.58 -2.92 1.85
N ASN A 67 -1.32 -1.70 2.33
CA ASN A 67 -0.25 -0.84 1.80
C ASN A 67 1.12 -1.05 2.49
N ASN A 68 1.25 -2.04 3.37
CA ASN A 68 2.53 -2.33 4.03
C ASN A 68 3.52 -2.97 3.05
N SER A 69 4.64 -2.30 2.80
CA SER A 69 5.70 -2.82 1.93
C SER A 69 6.38 -4.08 2.47
N ARG A 70 6.30 -4.33 3.78
CA ARG A 70 6.82 -5.56 4.42
C ARG A 70 5.88 -6.76 4.27
N GLY A 71 4.67 -6.55 3.78
CA GLY A 71 3.68 -7.59 3.59
C GLY A 71 2.60 -7.64 4.65
N TYR A 72 1.85 -8.73 4.63
CA TYR A 72 0.66 -8.93 5.46
C TYR A 72 0.32 -10.41 5.60
N ALA A 73 -0.46 -10.75 6.61
CA ALA A 73 -1.01 -12.08 6.81
C ALA A 73 -2.53 -12.02 6.85
N VAL A 74 -3.18 -13.04 6.29
CA VAL A 74 -4.61 -13.29 6.43
C VAL A 74 -4.77 -14.50 7.36
N SER A 75 -5.55 -14.32 8.42
CA SER A 75 -5.87 -15.38 9.36
C SER A 75 -7.34 -15.73 9.29
N ALA A 76 -7.64 -17.02 9.40
CA ALA A 76 -8.98 -17.52 9.65
C ALA A 76 -9.13 -17.79 11.15
N THR A 77 -10.25 -17.35 11.73
CA THR A 77 -10.66 -17.62 13.11
C THR A 77 -11.96 -18.41 13.08
N TYR A 78 -12.06 -19.43 13.92
CA TYR A 78 -13.16 -20.37 13.99
C TYR A 78 -13.34 -20.86 15.43
N GLU A 79 -14.41 -21.60 15.70
CA GLU A 79 -14.68 -22.10 17.06
C GLU A 79 -13.59 -23.12 17.49
N PRO A 80 -12.92 -22.94 18.64
CA PRO A 80 -11.93 -23.89 19.11
C PRO A 80 -12.51 -25.31 19.27
N GLY A 81 -11.75 -26.30 18.83
CA GLY A 81 -12.16 -27.71 18.81
C GLY A 81 -12.93 -28.13 17.55
N THR A 82 -13.34 -27.19 16.70
CA THR A 82 -14.03 -27.48 15.43
C THR A 82 -13.08 -27.43 14.23
N LEU A 83 -13.55 -27.86 13.06
CA LEU A 83 -12.84 -27.86 11.78
C LEU A 83 -11.53 -28.65 11.80
N VAL A 84 -11.36 -29.60 12.71
CA VAL A 84 -10.14 -30.41 12.79
C VAL A 84 -9.96 -31.21 11.50
N GLY A 85 -8.85 -30.96 10.81
CA GLY A 85 -8.53 -31.58 9.53
C GLY A 85 -9.24 -30.97 8.32
N ALA A 86 -10.10 -29.97 8.51
CA ALA A 86 -10.65 -29.20 7.38
C ALA A 86 -9.52 -28.44 6.68
N VAL A 87 -9.67 -28.20 5.38
CA VAL A 87 -8.64 -27.53 4.57
C VAL A 87 -9.19 -26.27 3.95
N VAL A 88 -8.65 -25.12 4.36
CA VAL A 88 -8.91 -23.83 3.72
C VAL A 88 -7.88 -23.62 2.62
N SER A 89 -8.35 -23.28 1.43
CA SER A 89 -7.52 -22.96 0.27
C SER A 89 -7.74 -21.51 -0.17
N ILE A 90 -6.65 -20.75 -0.29
CA ILE A 90 -6.64 -19.36 -0.77
C ILE A 90 -5.55 -19.25 -1.84
N ASP A 91 -5.92 -18.86 -3.05
CA ASP A 91 -4.99 -18.71 -4.20
C ASP A 91 -4.12 -19.97 -4.44
N GLY A 92 -4.73 -21.16 -4.28
CA GLY A 92 -4.05 -22.44 -4.42
C GLY A 92 -3.18 -22.86 -3.22
N GLY A 93 -2.88 -21.96 -2.29
CA GLY A 93 -2.26 -22.29 -0.99
C GLY A 93 -3.24 -23.07 -0.13
N ARG A 94 -2.80 -24.15 0.52
CA ARG A 94 -3.64 -25.03 1.35
C ARG A 94 -3.20 -24.97 2.81
N THR A 95 -4.15 -24.72 3.69
CA THR A 95 -3.94 -24.67 5.14
C THR A 95 -4.87 -25.67 5.81
N VAL A 96 -4.30 -26.64 6.52
CA VAL A 96 -5.07 -27.59 7.34
C VAL A 96 -5.38 -26.91 8.67
N LEU A 97 -6.65 -26.90 9.04
CA LEU A 97 -7.11 -26.40 10.33
C LEU A 97 -6.93 -27.50 11.39
N ASP A 98 -6.39 -27.13 12.55
CA ASP A 98 -5.97 -28.06 13.59
C ASP A 98 -6.90 -28.08 14.80
N GLY A 99 -7.97 -27.28 14.78
CA GLY A 99 -8.89 -27.14 15.92
C GLY A 99 -8.44 -26.11 16.96
N SER A 100 -7.33 -25.39 16.75
CA SER A 100 -6.87 -24.36 17.69
C SER A 100 -7.79 -23.13 17.77
N GLY A 101 -8.65 -22.96 16.76
CA GLY A 101 -9.55 -21.80 16.62
C GLY A 101 -8.95 -20.64 15.81
N ARG A 102 -7.68 -20.71 15.39
CA ARG A 102 -7.08 -19.73 14.49
C ARG A 102 -5.98 -20.34 13.63
N ALA A 103 -5.92 -19.97 12.35
CA ALA A 103 -4.83 -20.35 11.46
C ALA A 103 -4.45 -19.20 10.52
N VAL A 104 -3.15 -19.03 10.24
CA VAL A 104 -2.70 -18.17 9.14
C VAL A 104 -2.91 -18.92 7.84
N VAL A 105 -3.82 -18.41 7.00
CA VAL A 105 -4.27 -19.09 5.77
C VAL A 105 -3.59 -18.54 4.52
N TYR A 106 -3.02 -17.34 4.60
CA TYR A 106 -2.23 -16.72 3.54
C TYR A 106 -1.26 -15.70 4.13
N ALA A 107 -0.10 -15.52 3.49
CA ALA A 107 0.84 -14.46 3.81
C ALA A 107 1.51 -13.91 2.55
N SER A 108 1.61 -12.58 2.47
CA SER A 108 2.34 -11.85 1.44
C SER A 108 3.60 -11.22 2.03
N ARG A 109 4.65 -11.09 1.21
CA ARG A 109 5.88 -10.35 1.55
C ARG A 109 5.92 -8.94 0.96
N SER A 110 4.80 -8.49 0.37
CA SER A 110 4.65 -7.17 -0.22
C SER A 110 3.26 -6.62 0.03
N ALA A 111 3.09 -5.31 -0.19
CA ALA A 111 1.79 -4.69 -0.29
C ALA A 111 0.92 -5.39 -1.35
N GLY A 112 -0.40 -5.31 -1.20
CA GLY A 112 -1.35 -5.97 -2.08
C GLY A 112 -2.68 -5.25 -2.20
N ASN A 113 -3.26 -5.27 -3.39
CA ASN A 113 -4.67 -4.99 -3.66
C ASN A 113 -5.17 -6.10 -4.58
N VAL A 114 -5.71 -7.16 -3.98
CA VAL A 114 -5.92 -8.44 -4.67
C VAL A 114 -7.26 -9.03 -4.26
N ARG A 115 -7.83 -9.84 -5.16
CA ARG A 115 -8.99 -10.68 -4.88
C ARG A 115 -8.55 -12.14 -4.90
N ARG A 116 -8.92 -12.92 -3.89
CA ARG A 116 -8.55 -14.34 -3.79
C ARG A 116 -9.78 -15.19 -3.56
N GLU A 117 -9.91 -16.25 -4.33
CA GLU A 117 -10.94 -17.26 -4.09
C GLU A 117 -10.66 -17.98 -2.77
N VAL A 118 -11.74 -18.28 -2.04
CA VAL A 118 -11.70 -19.07 -0.82
C VAL A 118 -12.50 -20.35 -1.03
N VAL A 119 -11.84 -21.49 -0.85
CA VAL A 119 -12.44 -22.82 -0.90
C VAL A 119 -12.18 -23.53 0.43
N ILE A 120 -13.14 -24.28 0.95
CA ILE A 120 -12.96 -25.11 2.14
C ILE A 120 -13.36 -26.56 1.86
N ALA A 121 -12.54 -27.51 2.28
CA ALA A 121 -12.86 -28.93 2.28
C ALA A 121 -13.09 -29.42 3.72
N PRO A 122 -14.07 -30.31 3.96
CA PRO A 122 -14.38 -30.80 5.30
C PRO A 122 -13.27 -31.71 5.84
N GLY A 123 -13.18 -31.78 7.18
CA GLY A 123 -12.37 -32.77 7.88
C GLY A 123 -13.11 -34.11 8.02
N ALA A 124 -12.56 -35.03 8.82
CA ALA A 124 -13.19 -36.33 9.07
C ALA A 124 -14.55 -36.22 9.76
N ALA A 125 -14.78 -35.16 10.55
CA ALA A 125 -16.04 -34.88 11.22
C ALA A 125 -17.04 -34.08 10.35
N GLY A 126 -16.70 -33.78 9.08
CA GLY A 126 -17.50 -32.88 8.25
C GLY A 126 -17.21 -31.41 8.54
N PHE A 127 -18.23 -30.56 8.35
CA PHE A 127 -18.27 -29.19 8.87
C PHE A 127 -19.08 -29.20 10.17
N ASP A 128 -18.38 -29.03 11.29
CA ASP A 128 -18.91 -29.04 12.65
C ASP A 128 -19.08 -27.63 13.24
N THR A 129 -18.85 -26.59 12.43
CA THR A 129 -19.23 -25.20 12.69
C THR A 129 -19.54 -24.47 11.37
N GLU A 130 -20.31 -23.39 11.47
CA GLU A 130 -20.61 -22.48 10.36
C GLU A 130 -19.82 -21.16 10.45
N GLN A 131 -19.01 -20.99 11.50
CA GLN A 131 -18.28 -19.76 11.75
C GLN A 131 -16.85 -19.82 11.22
N LEU A 132 -16.56 -19.00 10.20
CA LEU A 132 -15.22 -18.77 9.69
C LEU A 132 -15.04 -17.28 9.43
N LEU A 133 -14.21 -16.62 10.23
CA LEU A 133 -13.95 -15.19 10.14
C LEU A 133 -12.54 -14.94 9.61
N PHE A 134 -12.40 -14.01 8.67
CA PHE A 134 -11.11 -13.62 8.13
C PHE A 134 -10.65 -12.27 8.68
N SER A 135 -9.42 -12.22 9.18
CA SER A 135 -8.73 -10.97 9.55
C SER A 135 -7.48 -10.79 8.71
N ILE A 136 -7.11 -9.53 8.46
CA ILE A 136 -5.87 -9.16 7.79
C ILE A 136 -5.03 -8.29 8.72
N GLU A 137 -3.74 -8.60 8.82
CA GLU A 137 -2.80 -7.91 9.71
C GLU A 137 -1.51 -7.62 8.94
N ALA A 138 -0.94 -6.44 9.18
CA ALA A 138 0.37 -6.08 8.64
C ALA A 138 1.46 -6.96 9.24
N ALA A 139 2.44 -7.38 8.42
CA ALA A 139 3.61 -8.14 8.86
C ALA A 139 4.69 -7.26 9.51
#